data_AF-A0AAD6P534-F1
#
_entry.id   AF-A0AAD6P534-F1
#
_cell.length_a   1.000
_cell.length_b   1.000
_cell.length_c   1.000
_cell.angle_alpha   90.00
_cell.angle_beta   90.00
_cell.angle_gamma   90.00
#
_symmetry.space_group_name_H-M   'P 1'
#
loop_
_entity.id
_entity.type
_entity.pdbx_description
1 polymer ?
#
loop_
_entity_poly.entity_id
_entity_poly.type
_entity_poly.pdbx_seq_one_letter_code
_entity_poly.pdbx_strand_id
1 'polypeptide(L)'
;MESGTDPGIDLATITDRMAVKKAVQCGNVEDAIEKVNDLNPEILDTNPQLFFHLQQQRFIELIRNGKVEEALEFAQEELAPRGEENQSFLEELERTVALLAFEDVSNCPVGGLLDISQRLKTASEVNAAILTSQSREKDPKLPNLLKMLLWAQNQLDERAAYPRIKDLSTAMLEDPAI
;
A
#
# COMPACT_ATOMS: atom_id res chain seq x y z
N MET A 1 10.88 33.72 -13.10
CA MET A 1 10.06 32.72 -13.80
C MET A 1 11.03 31.77 -14.50
N GLU A 2 11.62 30.80 -13.81
CA GLU A 2 12.74 30.01 -14.38
C GLU A 2 12.76 28.52 -14.02
N SER A 3 11.61 27.91 -13.77
CA SER A 3 11.51 26.46 -13.98
C SER A 3 10.11 26.14 -14.46
N GLY A 4 9.95 26.01 -15.78
CA GLY A 4 8.71 25.56 -16.43
C GLY A 4 8.41 24.07 -16.22
N THR A 5 8.89 23.49 -15.12
CA THR A 5 8.52 22.16 -14.68
C THR A 5 7.24 22.28 -13.88
N ASP A 6 6.12 21.85 -14.48
CA ASP A 6 4.89 21.56 -13.74
C ASP A 6 5.27 20.69 -12.53
N PRO A 7 4.87 21.03 -11.29
CA PRO A 7 5.15 20.16 -10.16
C PRO A 7 4.61 18.77 -10.51
N GLY A 8 5.51 17.81 -10.78
CA GLY A 8 5.17 16.43 -11.15
C GLY A 8 4.47 15.63 -10.03
N ILE A 9 3.92 16.32 -9.05
CA ILE A 9 3.04 15.82 -8.01
C ILE A 9 1.68 16.48 -8.27
N ASP A 10 0.78 15.73 -8.90
CA ASP A 10 -0.60 16.12 -9.10
C ASP A 10 -1.21 16.52 -7.74
N LEU A 11 -1.65 17.77 -7.62
CA LEU A 11 -2.22 18.30 -6.39
C LEU A 11 -3.47 17.51 -5.95
N ALA A 12 -4.16 16.84 -6.89
CA ALA A 12 -5.23 15.89 -6.56
C ALA A 12 -4.69 14.71 -5.75
N THR A 13 -3.62 14.05 -6.20
CA THR A 13 -2.98 12.93 -5.47
C THR A 13 -2.48 13.29 -4.07
N ILE A 14 -2.08 14.55 -3.83
CA ILE A 14 -1.74 15.02 -2.47
C ILE A 14 -2.98 15.11 -1.59
N THR A 15 -4.08 15.60 -2.15
CA THR A 15 -5.34 15.83 -1.43
C THR A 15 -5.96 14.49 -1.04
N ASP A 16 -5.95 13.51 -1.95
CA ASP A 16 -6.47 12.17 -1.70
C ASP A 16 -5.67 11.43 -0.63
N ARG A 17 -4.33 11.48 -0.71
CA ARG A 17 -3.45 10.90 0.32
C ARG A 17 -3.67 11.54 1.69
N MET A 18 -3.88 12.86 1.75
CA MET A 18 -4.21 13.54 3.00
C MET A 18 -5.58 13.12 3.55
N ALA A 19 -6.57 12.89 2.68
CA ALA A 19 -7.88 12.41 3.08
C ALA A 19 -7.81 11.02 3.72
N VAL A 20 -7.09 10.08 3.10
CA VAL A 20 -6.86 8.74 3.68
C VAL A 20 -6.17 8.84 5.03
N LYS A 21 -5.06 9.58 5.11
CA LYS A 21 -4.30 9.73 6.35
C LYS A 21 -5.19 10.29 7.47
N LYS A 22 -6.02 11.28 7.15
CA LYS A 22 -6.94 11.89 8.10
C LYS A 22 -8.02 10.90 8.56
N ALA A 23 -8.58 10.09 7.66
CA ALA A 23 -9.55 9.07 8.02
C ALA A 23 -8.99 8.10 9.08
N VAL A 24 -7.77 7.58 8.88
CA VAL A 24 -7.09 6.71 9.88
C VAL A 24 -6.85 7.46 11.20
N GLN A 25 -6.39 8.71 11.15
CA GLN A 25 -6.13 9.52 12.35
C GLN A 25 -7.39 9.80 13.17
N CYS A 26 -8.53 9.94 12.51
CA CYS A 26 -9.83 10.12 13.14
C CYS A 26 -10.45 8.81 13.66
N GLY A 27 -9.86 7.65 13.35
CA GLY A 27 -10.40 6.34 13.73
C GLY A 27 -11.47 5.82 12.77
N ASN A 28 -11.65 6.45 11.60
CA ASN A 28 -12.55 5.97 10.55
C ASN A 28 -11.76 5.05 9.61
N VAL A 29 -11.46 3.85 10.07
CA VAL A 29 -10.56 2.92 9.36
C VAL A 29 -11.24 2.33 8.12
N GLU A 30 -12.55 2.07 8.18
CA GLU A 30 -13.32 1.58 7.03
C GLU A 30 -13.29 2.58 5.86
N ASP A 31 -13.53 3.87 6.14
CA ASP A 31 -13.42 4.95 5.14
C ASP A 31 -11.99 5.06 4.59
N ALA A 32 -10.98 4.84 5.43
CA ALA A 32 -9.60 4.81 4.97
C ALA A 32 -9.33 3.64 4.01
N ILE A 33 -9.84 2.43 4.30
CA ILE A 33 -9.69 1.26 3.44
C ILE A 33 -10.37 1.48 2.08
N GLU A 34 -11.61 1.99 2.10
CA GLU A 34 -12.37 2.32 0.87
C GLU A 34 -11.59 3.31 0.01
N LYS A 35 -11.13 4.42 0.59
CA LYS A 35 -10.35 5.43 -0.13
C LYS A 35 -9.00 4.91 -0.64
N VAL A 36 -8.34 3.99 0.06
CA VAL A 36 -7.11 3.37 -0.44
C VAL A 36 -7.41 2.54 -1.68
N ASN A 37 -8.47 1.74 -1.66
CA ASN A 37 -8.88 0.93 -2.80
C ASN A 37 -9.33 1.77 -3.99
N ASP A 38 -10.05 2.87 -3.75
CA ASP A 38 -10.43 3.84 -4.78
C ASP A 38 -9.21 4.49 -5.44
N LEU A 39 -8.15 4.75 -4.66
CA LEU A 39 -6.90 5.31 -5.17
C LEU A 39 -6.12 4.31 -6.00
N ASN A 40 -5.90 3.12 -5.45
CA ASN A 40 -5.28 2.02 -6.17
C ASN A 40 -5.58 0.69 -5.42
N PRO A 41 -6.38 -0.22 -6.01
CA PRO A 41 -6.74 -1.48 -5.37
C PRO A 41 -5.55 -2.40 -5.12
N GLU A 42 -4.47 -2.27 -5.91
CA GLU A 42 -3.27 -3.10 -5.76
C GLU A 42 -2.49 -2.79 -4.47
N ILE A 43 -2.71 -1.64 -3.82
CA ILE A 43 -1.96 -1.24 -2.61
C ILE A 43 -2.15 -2.28 -1.50
N LEU A 44 -3.39 -2.69 -1.26
CA LEU A 44 -3.72 -3.64 -0.20
C LEU A 44 -3.45 -5.08 -0.63
N ASP A 45 -3.70 -5.41 -1.90
CA ASP A 45 -3.43 -6.74 -2.46
C ASP A 45 -1.94 -7.09 -2.44
N THR A 46 -1.07 -6.11 -2.71
CA THR A 46 0.38 -6.31 -2.74
C THR A 46 1.06 -6.12 -1.37
N ASN A 47 0.31 -5.72 -0.34
CA ASN A 47 0.83 -5.50 1.00
C ASN A 47 -0.09 -6.10 2.09
N PRO A 48 -0.05 -7.43 2.29
CA PRO A 48 -0.85 -8.11 3.31
C PRO A 48 -0.60 -7.61 4.74
N GLN A 49 0.61 -7.15 5.03
CA GLN A 49 0.97 -6.60 6.34
C GLN A 49 0.25 -5.29 6.62
N LEU A 50 0.21 -4.37 5.64
CA LEU A 50 -0.53 -3.12 5.77
C LEU A 50 -2.02 -3.38 5.97
N PHE A 51 -2.58 -4.31 5.20
CA PHE A 51 -3.98 -4.69 5.35
C PHE A 51 -4.25 -5.24 6.76
N PHE A 52 -3.37 -6.13 7.27
CA PHE A 52 -3.49 -6.65 8.62
C PHE A 52 -3.46 -5.52 9.68
N HIS A 53 -2.51 -4.58 9.59
CA HIS A 53 -2.46 -3.46 10.54
C HIS A 53 -3.70 -2.55 10.46
N LEU A 54 -4.28 -2.36 9.28
CA LEU A 54 -5.55 -1.65 9.12
C LEU A 54 -6.70 -2.39 9.82
N GLN A 55 -6.83 -3.71 9.61
CA GLN A 55 -7.86 -4.49 10.30
C GLN A 55 -7.64 -4.52 11.83
N GLN A 56 -6.39 -4.63 12.28
CA GLN A 56 -6.05 -4.52 13.70
C GLN A 56 -6.44 -3.14 14.25
N GLN A 57 -6.18 -2.05 13.52
CA GLN A 57 -6.61 -0.71 13.93
C GLN A 57 -8.13 -0.62 14.02
N ARG A 58 -8.87 -1.19 13.05
CA ARG A 58 -10.33 -1.25 13.07
C ARG A 58 -10.85 -1.97 14.32
N PHE A 59 -10.28 -3.12 14.65
CA PHE A 59 -10.61 -3.84 15.89
C PHE A 59 -10.34 -2.99 17.14
N ILE A 60 -9.22 -2.27 17.20
CA ILE A 60 -8.91 -1.34 18.29
C ILE A 60 -9.98 -0.23 18.39
N GLU A 61 -10.46 0.32 17.28
CA GLU A 61 -11.52 1.34 17.32
C GLU A 61 -12.87 0.77 17.80
N LEU A 62 -13.20 -0.48 17.47
CA LEU A 62 -14.39 -1.15 18.02
C LEU A 62 -14.32 -1.24 19.55
N ILE A 63 -13.16 -1.63 20.09
CA ILE A 63 -12.92 -1.65 21.55
C ILE A 63 -13.04 -0.24 22.14
N ARG A 64 -12.40 0.77 21.53
CA ARG A 64 -12.47 2.16 22.02
C ARG A 64 -13.89 2.71 22.07
N ASN A 65 -14.73 2.28 21.13
CA ASN A 65 -16.14 2.67 21.07
C ASN A 65 -17.05 1.84 21.99
N GLY A 66 -16.49 0.91 22.78
CA GLY A 66 -17.25 0.04 23.69
C GLY A 66 -18.04 -1.06 22.98
N LYS A 67 -17.80 -1.29 21.69
CA LYS A 67 -18.48 -2.30 20.86
C LYS A 67 -17.78 -3.66 21.00
N VAL A 68 -17.74 -4.19 22.22
CA VAL A 68 -16.99 -5.40 22.58
C VAL A 68 -17.50 -6.64 21.83
N GLU A 69 -18.81 -6.79 21.67
CA GLU A 69 -19.41 -7.91 20.94
C GLU A 69 -19.03 -7.89 19.46
N GLU A 70 -19.19 -6.73 18.79
CA GLU A 70 -18.77 -6.53 17.39
C GLU A 70 -17.27 -6.76 17.21
N ALA A 71 -16.45 -6.32 18.18
CA ALA A 71 -15.01 -6.55 18.16
C ALA A 71 -14.68 -8.05 18.22
N LEU A 72 -15.35 -8.79 19.11
CA LEU A 72 -15.12 -10.23 19.27
C LEU A 72 -15.50 -11.01 18.02
N GLU A 73 -16.66 -10.71 17.43
CA GLU A 73 -17.10 -11.30 16.15
C GLU A 73 -16.09 -11.01 15.04
N PHE A 74 -15.69 -9.73 14.90
CA PHE A 74 -14.69 -9.32 13.92
C PHE A 74 -13.33 -10.03 14.10
N ALA A 75 -12.87 -10.20 15.35
CA ALA A 75 -11.62 -10.91 15.61
C ALA A 75 -11.68 -12.38 15.17
N GLN A 76 -12.82 -13.04 15.36
CA GLN A 76 -13.02 -14.44 14.99
C GLN A 76 -13.13 -14.63 13.48
N GLU A 77 -13.88 -13.76 12.80
CA GLU A 77 -14.14 -13.91 11.37
C GLU A 77 -12.98 -13.42 10.49
N GLU A 78 -12.35 -12.31 10.86
CA GLU A 78 -11.42 -11.60 9.96
C GLU A 78 -9.95 -11.70 10.39
N LEU A 79 -9.67 -11.68 11.69
CA LEU A 79 -8.30 -11.64 12.20
C LEU A 79 -7.73 -13.02 12.52
N ALA A 80 -8.53 -13.93 13.09
CA ALA A 80 -8.06 -15.26 13.48
C ALA A 80 -7.49 -16.07 12.30
N PRO A 81 -8.15 -16.16 11.12
CA PRO A 81 -7.58 -16.89 9.98
C PRO A 81 -6.21 -16.35 9.54
N ARG A 82 -6.02 -15.02 9.64
CA ARG A 82 -4.77 -14.36 9.25
C ARG A 82 -3.63 -14.60 10.25
N GLY A 83 -3.96 -14.75 11.53
CA GLY A 83 -3.01 -15.15 12.56
C GLY A 83 -2.51 -16.57 12.37
N GLU A 84 -3.39 -17.50 11.95
CA GLU A 84 -3.01 -18.89 11.68
C GLU A 84 -2.04 -19.01 10.49
N GLU A 85 -2.18 -18.15 9.48
CA GLU A 85 -1.31 -18.15 8.30
C GLU A 85 0.07 -17.52 8.56
N ASN A 86 0.19 -16.64 9.57
CA ASN A 86 1.42 -15.90 9.83
C ASN A 86 1.68 -15.71 11.33
N GLN A 87 2.73 -16.37 11.83
CA GLN A 87 3.13 -16.32 13.24
C GLN A 87 3.35 -14.90 13.77
N SER A 88 3.90 -13.97 12.96
CA SER A 88 4.10 -12.59 13.40
C SER A 88 2.77 -11.85 13.61
N PHE A 89 1.76 -12.14 12.78
CA PHE A 89 0.42 -11.59 12.94
C PHE A 89 -0.29 -12.20 14.15
N LEU A 90 -0.05 -13.48 14.44
CA LEU A 90 -0.59 -14.13 15.63
C LEU A 90 -0.13 -13.44 16.91
N GLU A 91 1.18 -13.20 17.06
CA GLU A 91 1.74 -12.51 18.24
C GLU A 91 1.14 -11.11 18.41
N GLU A 92 0.99 -10.37 17.32
CA GLU A 92 0.35 -9.04 17.35
C GLU A 92 -1.16 -9.11 17.65
N LEU A 93 -1.85 -10.11 17.12
CA LEU A 93 -3.27 -10.35 17.35
C LEU A 93 -3.54 -10.70 18.81
N GLU A 94 -2.77 -11.62 19.40
CA GLU A 94 -2.87 -12.00 20.81
C GLU A 94 -2.73 -10.78 21.73
N ARG A 95 -1.75 -9.91 21.44
CA ARG A 95 -1.57 -8.65 22.15
C ARG A 95 -2.77 -7.74 22.03
N THR A 96 -3.43 -7.71 20.88
CA THR A 96 -4.57 -6.82 20.66
C THR A 96 -5.84 -7.37 21.30
N VAL A 97 -6.10 -8.67 21.14
CA VAL A 97 -7.25 -9.37 21.76
C VAL A 97 -7.15 -9.38 23.28
N ALA A 98 -5.94 -9.34 23.84
CA ALA A 98 -5.76 -9.17 25.28
C ALA A 98 -6.48 -7.92 25.83
N LEU A 99 -6.71 -6.87 25.04
CA LEU A 99 -7.50 -5.69 25.45
C LEU A 99 -8.94 -6.05 25.87
N LEU A 100 -9.51 -7.13 25.33
CA LEU A 100 -10.84 -7.63 25.70
C LEU A 100 -10.85 -8.33 27.07
N ALA A 101 -9.70 -8.81 27.53
CA ALA A 101 -9.58 -9.58 28.77
C ALA A 101 -9.47 -8.69 30.03
N PHE A 102 -9.31 -7.38 29.88
CA PHE A 102 -9.19 -6.42 30.99
C PHE A 102 -10.38 -5.47 30.99
N GLU A 103 -11.10 -5.42 32.12
CA GLU A 103 -12.21 -4.47 32.32
C GLU A 103 -11.72 -3.02 32.40
N ASP A 104 -10.52 -2.80 32.94
CA ASP A 104 -9.86 -1.49 32.98
C ASP A 104 -8.61 -1.51 32.10
N VAL A 105 -8.72 -0.83 30.94
CA VAL A 105 -7.64 -0.77 29.96
C VAL A 105 -6.43 0.03 30.46
N SER A 106 -6.60 0.86 31.49
CA SER A 106 -5.52 1.62 32.12
C SER A 106 -4.51 0.72 32.83
N ASN A 107 -4.96 -0.44 33.31
CA ASN A 107 -4.15 -1.46 33.96
C ASN A 107 -3.68 -2.55 32.97
N CYS A 108 -4.05 -2.44 31.70
CA CYS A 108 -3.68 -3.41 30.69
C CYS A 108 -2.21 -3.20 30.27
N PRO A 109 -1.36 -4.24 30.23
CA PRO A 109 0.04 -4.12 29.82
C PRO A 109 0.20 -3.66 28.36
N VAL A 110 -0.86 -3.78 27.56
CA VAL A 110 -0.94 -3.36 26.16
C VAL A 110 -1.87 -2.17 25.95
N GLY A 111 -2.25 -1.45 27.01
CA GLY A 111 -3.13 -0.28 26.95
C GLY A 111 -2.62 0.84 26.03
N GLY A 112 -1.30 0.90 25.77
CA GLY A 112 -0.71 1.80 24.78
C GLY A 112 -1.23 1.61 23.35
N LEU A 113 -1.80 0.45 23.00
CA LEU A 113 -2.48 0.25 21.71
C LEU A 113 -3.73 1.14 21.57
N LEU A 114 -4.32 1.57 22.70
CA LEU A 114 -5.43 2.53 22.68
C LEU A 114 -4.97 3.99 22.51
N ASP A 115 -3.67 4.26 22.52
CA ASP A 115 -3.16 5.61 22.37
C ASP A 115 -3.27 6.15 20.94
N ILE A 116 -3.27 7.47 20.81
CA ILE A 116 -3.27 8.17 19.51
C ILE A 116 -2.04 7.80 18.67
N SER A 117 -0.90 7.49 19.31
CA SER A 117 0.32 7.06 18.63
C SER A 117 0.11 5.83 17.76
N GLN A 118 -0.75 4.89 18.16
CA GLN A 118 -1.07 3.72 17.35
C GLN A 118 -1.78 4.12 16.05
N ARG A 119 -2.76 5.04 16.10
CA ARG A 119 -3.39 5.59 14.88
C ARG A 119 -2.37 6.31 14.00
N LEU A 120 -1.47 7.08 14.60
CA LEU A 120 -0.44 7.82 13.86
C LEU A 120 0.54 6.89 13.16
N LYS A 121 0.89 5.76 13.79
CA LYS A 121 1.73 4.72 13.19
C LYS A 121 1.04 4.13 11.95
N THR A 122 -0.18 3.60 12.11
CA THR A 122 -0.96 3.02 11.00
C THR A 122 -1.17 4.04 9.88
N ALA A 123 -1.52 5.29 10.21
CA ALA A 123 -1.68 6.36 9.23
C ALA A 123 -0.39 6.67 8.46
N SER A 124 0.78 6.54 9.11
CA SER A 124 2.07 6.75 8.47
C SER A 124 2.43 5.62 7.51
N GLU A 125 2.11 4.37 7.87
CA GLU A 125 2.32 3.20 7.02
C GLU A 125 1.45 3.24 5.76
N VAL A 126 0.15 3.53 5.92
CA VAL A 126 -0.78 3.72 4.79
C VAL A 126 -0.28 4.83 3.86
N ASN A 127 0.12 5.96 4.45
CA ASN A 127 0.64 7.09 3.71
C ASN A 127 1.92 6.77 2.92
N ALA A 128 2.81 5.95 3.49
CA ALA A 128 4.03 5.49 2.81
C ALA A 128 3.72 4.51 1.66
N ALA A 129 2.76 3.62 1.85
CA ALA A 129 2.32 2.69 0.82
C ALA A 129 1.69 3.41 -0.37
N ILE A 130 0.81 4.39 -0.12
CA ILE A 130 0.23 5.24 -1.17
C ILE A 130 1.35 5.97 -1.94
N LEU A 131 2.30 6.61 -1.26
CA LEU A 131 3.42 7.28 -1.92
C LEU A 131 4.25 6.33 -2.78
N THR A 132 4.48 5.11 -2.30
CA THR A 132 5.23 4.09 -3.03
C THR A 132 4.48 3.66 -4.29
N SER A 133 3.17 3.43 -4.21
CA SER A 133 2.33 3.08 -5.37
C SER A 133 2.30 4.20 -6.43
N GLN A 134 2.13 5.46 -5.99
CA GLN A 134 2.15 6.63 -6.87
C GLN A 134 3.54 6.86 -7.49
N SER A 135 4.61 6.45 -6.82
CA SER A 135 5.96 6.52 -7.36
C SER A 135 6.23 5.43 -8.41
N ARG A 136 5.67 4.22 -8.23
CA ARG A 136 5.76 3.13 -9.21
C ARG A 136 5.08 3.47 -10.53
N GLU A 137 3.95 4.18 -10.50
CA GLU A 137 3.31 4.68 -11.73
C GLU A 137 4.18 5.68 -12.51
N LYS A 138 5.07 6.39 -11.80
CA LYS A 138 5.96 7.41 -12.35
C LYS A 138 7.29 6.86 -12.85
N ASP A 139 7.55 5.56 -12.73
CA ASP A 139 8.72 4.97 -13.39
C ASP A 139 8.59 5.19 -14.90
N PRO A 140 9.62 5.78 -15.54
CA PRO A 140 9.49 6.21 -16.91
C PRO A 140 9.39 4.97 -17.81
N LYS A 141 8.17 4.67 -18.27
CA LYS A 141 7.85 3.51 -19.12
C LYS A 141 8.68 3.51 -20.39
N LEU A 142 8.97 4.70 -20.95
CA LEU A 142 9.73 4.85 -22.18
C LEU A 142 11.18 4.31 -22.08
N PRO A 143 12.04 4.75 -21.13
CA PRO A 143 13.33 4.11 -20.87
C PRO A 143 13.29 2.59 -20.71
N ASN A 144 12.29 2.04 -20.02
CA ASN A 144 12.16 0.60 -19.85
C ASN A 144 11.78 -0.11 -21.16
N LEU A 145 10.86 0.47 -21.94
CA LEU A 145 10.52 -0.01 -23.29
C LEU A 145 11.73 0.04 -24.23
N LEU A 146 12.51 1.12 -24.19
CA LEU A 146 13.73 1.27 -24.98
C LEU A 146 14.79 0.23 -24.59
N LYS A 147 14.96 -0.04 -23.29
CA LYS A 147 15.85 -1.11 -22.81
C LYS A 147 15.39 -2.49 -23.27
N MET A 148 14.08 -2.79 -23.18
CA MET A 148 13.52 -4.06 -23.67
C MET A 148 13.69 -4.21 -25.18
N LEU A 149 13.45 -3.15 -25.95
CA LEU A 149 13.68 -3.14 -27.40
C LEU A 149 15.15 -3.46 -27.72
N LEU A 150 16.10 -2.73 -27.11
CA LEU A 150 17.52 -2.96 -27.32
C LEU A 150 17.94 -4.38 -26.92
N TRP A 151 17.44 -4.87 -25.79
CA TRP A 151 17.71 -6.23 -25.33
C TRP A 151 17.17 -7.28 -26.32
N ALA A 152 15.94 -7.14 -26.79
CA ALA A 152 15.33 -8.06 -27.75
C ALA A 152 16.09 -8.07 -29.09
N GLN A 153 16.50 -6.89 -29.57
CA GLN A 153 17.34 -6.78 -30.78
C GLN A 153 18.69 -7.51 -30.58
N ASN A 154 19.37 -7.32 -29.44
CA ASN A 154 20.62 -8.03 -29.16
C ASN A 154 20.44 -9.55 -29.07
N GLN A 155 19.33 -10.03 -28.52
CA GLN A 155 19.03 -11.48 -28.48
C GLN A 155 18.75 -12.05 -29.87
N LEU A 156 18.16 -11.26 -30.76
CA LEU A 156 17.89 -11.66 -32.15
C LEU A 156 19.14 -11.61 -33.03
N ASP A 157 20.09 -10.69 -32.76
CA ASP A 157 21.36 -10.59 -33.49
C ASP A 157 22.13 -11.93 -33.50
N GLU A 158 22.00 -12.74 -32.43
CA GLU A 158 22.63 -14.06 -32.32
C GLU A 158 21.84 -15.21 -32.98
N ARG A 159 20.59 -14.97 -33.39
CA ARG A 159 19.63 -16.04 -33.75
C ARG A 159 18.99 -15.92 -35.12
N ALA A 160 18.85 -14.71 -35.66
CA ALA A 160 18.17 -14.48 -36.94
C ALA A 160 18.60 -13.17 -37.60
N ALA A 161 18.45 -13.11 -38.92
CA ALA A 161 18.41 -11.84 -39.64
C ALA A 161 17.00 -11.23 -39.48
N TYR A 162 16.91 -10.00 -39.01
CA TYR A 162 15.64 -9.32 -38.76
C TYR A 162 15.78 -7.80 -38.97
N PRO A 163 14.68 -7.08 -39.27
CA PRO A 163 14.70 -5.63 -39.40
C PRO A 163 14.94 -4.94 -38.04
N ARG A 164 15.89 -4.00 -37.97
CA ARG A 164 16.36 -3.36 -36.73
C ARG A 164 16.03 -1.87 -36.71
N ILE A 165 15.62 -1.37 -35.55
CA ILE A 165 15.56 0.06 -35.26
C ILE A 165 16.96 0.51 -34.79
N LYS A 166 17.64 1.30 -35.64
CA LYS A 166 18.93 1.92 -35.31
C LYS A 166 18.77 3.32 -34.75
N ASP A 167 17.81 4.07 -35.28
CA ASP A 167 17.48 5.41 -34.83
C ASP A 167 16.16 5.42 -34.07
N LEU A 168 16.27 5.63 -32.76
CA LEU A 168 15.13 5.66 -31.84
C LEU A 168 14.26 6.91 -32.03
N SER A 169 14.77 7.96 -32.68
CA SER A 169 14.01 9.19 -32.92
C SER A 169 13.07 9.08 -34.12
N THR A 170 13.45 8.29 -35.13
CA THR A 170 12.65 8.05 -36.33
C THR A 170 11.85 6.74 -36.25
N ALA A 171 12.23 5.83 -35.36
CA ALA A 171 11.58 4.53 -35.12
C ALA A 171 11.38 3.67 -36.38
N MET A 172 12.19 3.90 -37.41
CA MET A 172 12.13 3.15 -38.67
C MET A 172 12.86 1.81 -38.54
N LEU A 173 12.24 0.75 -39.07
CA LEU A 173 12.85 -0.56 -39.19
C LEU A 173 13.73 -0.60 -40.44
N GLU A 174 15.00 -0.92 -40.26
CA GLU A 174 15.95 -1.13 -41.35
C GLU A 174 16.17 -2.63 -41.55
N ASP A 175 15.92 -3.13 -42.76
CA ASP A 175 16.18 -4.52 -43.09
C ASP A 175 17.66 -4.89 -42.89
N PRO A 176 17.96 -6.14 -42.51
CA PRO A 176 19.33 -6.60 -42.34
C PRO A 176 20.07 -6.51 -43.69
N ALA A 177 21.30 -6.02 -43.66
CA ALA A 177 22.15 -6.02 -44.84
C ALA A 177 22.39 -7.47 -45.29
N ILE A 178 22.03 -7.76 -46.55
CA ILE A 178 22.18 -9.07 -47.20
C ILE A 178 23.65 -9.50 -47.20
#